data_AF-R7PXJ0-F1
#
_entry.id   AF-R7PXJ0-F1
#
_cell.length_a   1.000
_cell.length_b   1.000
_cell.length_c   1.000
_cell.angle_alpha   90.00
_cell.angle_beta   90.00
_cell.angle_gamma   90.00
#
_symmetry.space_group_name_H-M   'P 1'
#
loop_
_entity.id
_entity.type
_entity.pdbx_description
1 polymer ?
#
loop_
_entity_poly.entity_id
_entity_poly.type
_entity_poly.pdbx_seq_one_letter_code
_entity_poly.pdbx_strand_id
1 'polypeptide(L)'
;MENTVSFQEYLLSKGYLFDPKIIENYLLSIKVKPFVIFTGNSGTGKTKLSQLFAEYISDSTQNSGNNSSLINDNEFLSVKVPVNKSSFENTGWTLSNKYLYDVLPIKESQCDCDMWVDNIPAKAYVRVQMQLEYDKNNEKLKNYFKNLFSQGISKIVDLKINVGAFKEIYDCKSNNENFIILEQNSNKTAFNERQWFMNNNIFNYLPFKSGYVGCNIVVEDIKSTAKIRLMPRLYFKKNKELQDYLKENEGKKVEVKIKTDNFNFDNFHPIWEKEKDDSTDYKKDPNYKIVPVGANWTENRHVLGFYNVITEEYNETPSYSLIKASKNDIGSPYFLILDEMNLSHVERYFADFLSAIESGQPIPLYSNDDENYELGLFQKLC
;
A
#
# COMPACT_ATOMS: atom_id res chain seq x y z
N MET A 1 -30.69 -8.25 -2.39
CA MET A 1 -30.14 -9.34 -3.22
C MET A 1 -29.44 -8.65 -4.37
N GLU A 2 -28.13 -8.47 -4.28
CA GLU A 2 -27.36 -7.83 -5.35
C GLU A 2 -27.26 -8.79 -6.54
N ASN A 3 -27.70 -8.33 -7.72
CA ASN A 3 -27.50 -9.05 -8.98
C ASN A 3 -26.00 -9.02 -9.33
N THR A 4 -25.26 -10.02 -8.87
CA THR A 4 -23.91 -10.28 -9.36
C THR A 4 -24.05 -10.94 -10.74
N VAL A 5 -23.56 -10.28 -11.79
CA VAL A 5 -23.49 -10.85 -13.14
C VAL A 5 -22.62 -12.10 -13.06
N SER A 6 -23.13 -13.25 -13.50
CA SER A 6 -22.38 -14.50 -13.48
C SER A 6 -21.22 -14.47 -14.49
N PHE A 7 -20.17 -15.28 -14.26
CA PHE A 7 -19.06 -15.35 -15.21
C PHE A 7 -19.49 -15.77 -16.62
N GLN A 8 -20.51 -16.64 -16.72
CA GLN A 8 -21.07 -17.03 -18.01
C GLN A 8 -21.73 -15.85 -18.74
N GLU A 9 -22.50 -15.02 -18.03
CA GLU A 9 -23.09 -13.80 -18.59
C GLU A 9 -22.00 -12.78 -18.98
N TYR A 10 -20.93 -12.68 -18.19
CA TYR A 10 -19.78 -11.84 -18.52
C TYR A 10 -19.10 -12.27 -19.82
N LEU A 11 -18.85 -13.58 -20.00
CA LEU A 11 -18.27 -14.11 -21.24
C LEU A 11 -19.13 -13.78 -22.45
N LEU A 12 -20.44 -13.98 -22.35
CA LEU A 12 -21.39 -13.62 -23.41
C LEU A 12 -21.39 -12.12 -23.71
N SER A 13 -21.32 -11.27 -22.68
CA SER A 13 -21.24 -9.81 -22.84
C SER A 13 -19.98 -9.35 -23.58
N LYS A 14 -18.89 -10.12 -23.46
CA LYS A 14 -17.63 -9.90 -24.18
C LYS A 14 -17.58 -10.61 -25.54
N GLY A 15 -18.67 -11.27 -25.96
CA GLY A 15 -18.77 -11.96 -27.25
C GLY A 15 -18.15 -13.35 -27.31
N TYR A 16 -17.87 -13.98 -26.16
CA TYR A 16 -17.29 -15.33 -26.09
C TYR A 16 -18.34 -16.36 -25.71
N LEU A 17 -18.38 -17.45 -26.48
CA LEU A 17 -19.25 -18.59 -26.22
C LEU A 17 -18.41 -19.79 -25.80
N PHE A 18 -18.60 -20.24 -24.58
CA PHE A 18 -18.00 -21.48 -24.05
C PHE A 18 -19.11 -22.43 -23.61
N ASP A 19 -18.86 -23.74 -23.72
CA ASP A 19 -19.75 -24.75 -23.16
C ASP A 19 -19.85 -24.55 -21.64
N PRO A 20 -21.05 -24.45 -21.05
CA PRO A 20 -21.25 -24.28 -19.61
C PRO A 20 -20.46 -25.30 -18.78
N LYS A 21 -20.34 -26.54 -19.25
CA LYS A 21 -19.60 -27.59 -18.54
C LYS A 21 -18.10 -27.31 -18.47
N ILE A 22 -17.52 -26.66 -19.48
CA ILE A 22 -16.11 -26.22 -19.45
C ILE A 22 -15.93 -25.12 -18.41
N ILE A 23 -16.85 -24.15 -18.37
CA ILE A 23 -16.82 -23.06 -17.39
C ILE A 23 -16.92 -23.61 -15.97
N GLU A 24 -17.89 -24.49 -15.71
CA GLU A 24 -18.09 -25.13 -14.40
C GLU A 24 -16.85 -25.90 -13.94
N ASN A 25 -16.30 -26.76 -14.79
CA ASN A 25 -15.10 -27.53 -14.46
C ASN A 25 -13.90 -26.64 -14.17
N TYR A 26 -13.73 -25.55 -14.94
CA TYR A 26 -12.67 -24.58 -14.71
C TYR A 26 -12.82 -23.89 -13.35
N LEU A 27 -14.01 -23.36 -13.05
CA LEU A 27 -14.30 -22.69 -11.78
C LEU A 27 -14.13 -23.63 -10.58
N LEU A 28 -14.60 -24.88 -10.70
CA LEU A 28 -14.42 -25.90 -9.67
C LEU A 28 -12.94 -26.23 -9.45
N SER A 29 -12.15 -26.34 -10.53
CA SER A 29 -10.72 -26.65 -10.45
C SER A 29 -9.96 -25.56 -9.69
N ILE A 30 -10.20 -24.28 -10.02
CA ILE A 30 -9.58 -23.13 -9.32
C ILE A 30 -10.00 -23.09 -7.85
N LYS A 31 -11.28 -23.35 -7.57
CA LYS A 31 -11.79 -23.35 -6.20
C LYS A 31 -11.14 -24.43 -5.33
N VAL A 32 -10.77 -25.58 -5.91
CA VAL A 32 -10.17 -26.69 -5.18
C VAL A 32 -8.65 -26.53 -5.02
N LYS A 33 -7.96 -26.08 -6.06
CA LYS A 33 -6.50 -25.88 -6.04
C LYS A 33 -6.15 -24.58 -6.77
N PRO A 34 -5.30 -23.70 -6.22
CA PRO A 34 -4.87 -22.45 -6.86
C PRO A 34 -3.88 -22.69 -8.02
N PHE A 35 -4.07 -23.79 -8.77
CA PHE A 35 -3.25 -24.19 -9.92
C PHE A 35 -4.10 -25.09 -10.83
N VAL A 36 -4.23 -24.70 -12.10
CA VAL A 36 -5.00 -25.42 -13.12
C VAL A 36 -4.17 -25.50 -14.40
N ILE A 37 -4.12 -26.69 -15.00
CA ILE A 37 -3.53 -26.92 -16.32
C ILE A 37 -4.65 -27.25 -17.29
N PHE A 38 -4.73 -26.50 -18.40
CA PHE A 38 -5.60 -26.86 -19.51
C PHE A 38 -4.90 -27.76 -20.50
N THR A 39 -5.55 -28.86 -20.89
CA THR A 39 -5.09 -29.75 -21.96
C THR A 39 -6.02 -29.63 -23.17
N GLY A 40 -5.48 -29.82 -24.37
CA GLY A 40 -6.25 -29.85 -25.62
C GLY A 40 -5.58 -29.10 -26.77
N ASN A 41 -6.13 -29.26 -27.97
CA ASN A 41 -5.60 -28.70 -29.22
C ASN A 41 -5.44 -27.17 -29.16
N SER A 42 -4.46 -26.63 -29.89
CA SER A 42 -4.29 -25.17 -30.01
C SER A 42 -5.54 -24.52 -30.64
N GLY A 43 -5.78 -23.25 -30.30
CA GLY A 43 -6.93 -22.48 -30.83
C GLY A 43 -8.28 -22.72 -30.15
N THR A 44 -8.36 -23.55 -29.10
CA THR A 44 -9.62 -23.82 -28.38
C THR A 44 -10.00 -22.77 -27.32
N GLY A 45 -9.28 -21.64 -27.26
CA GLY A 45 -9.60 -20.54 -26.34
C GLY A 45 -9.13 -20.71 -24.90
N LYS A 46 -8.26 -21.69 -24.59
CA LYS A 46 -7.73 -21.96 -23.23
C LYS A 46 -7.17 -20.70 -22.55
N THR A 47 -6.20 -20.06 -23.19
CA THR A 47 -5.54 -18.84 -22.69
C THR A 47 -6.55 -17.70 -22.53
N LYS A 48 -7.51 -17.61 -23.46
CA LYS A 48 -8.53 -16.57 -23.45
C LYS A 48 -9.55 -16.75 -22.33
N LEU A 49 -9.94 -17.98 -22.01
CA LEU A 49 -10.82 -18.28 -20.87
C LEU A 49 -10.16 -17.85 -19.55
N SER A 50 -8.88 -18.17 -19.35
CA SER A 50 -8.11 -17.71 -18.17
C SER A 50 -8.03 -16.19 -18.09
N GLN A 51 -7.72 -15.54 -19.21
CA GLN A 51 -7.63 -14.09 -19.31
C GLN A 51 -8.97 -13.42 -18.96
N LEU A 52 -10.06 -13.87 -19.59
CA LEU A 52 -11.40 -13.33 -19.35
C LEU A 52 -11.87 -13.57 -17.91
N PHE A 53 -11.46 -14.67 -17.28
CA PHE A 53 -11.76 -14.91 -15.88
C PHE A 53 -10.99 -13.95 -14.97
N ALA A 54 -9.70 -13.72 -15.23
CA ALA A 54 -8.93 -12.76 -14.48
C ALA A 54 -9.50 -11.33 -14.62
N GLU A 55 -9.93 -10.97 -15.83
CA GLU A 55 -10.64 -9.72 -16.12
C GLU A 55 -11.98 -9.66 -15.38
N TYR A 56 -12.81 -10.70 -15.45
CA TYR A 56 -14.09 -10.77 -14.74
C TYR A 56 -13.93 -10.59 -13.23
N ILE A 57 -12.93 -11.25 -12.63
CA ILE A 57 -12.69 -11.14 -11.19
C ILE A 57 -12.15 -9.74 -10.85
N SER A 58 -11.29 -9.16 -11.69
CA SER A 58 -10.82 -7.78 -11.54
C SER A 58 -11.98 -6.78 -11.66
N ASP A 59 -12.83 -6.93 -12.67
CA ASP A 59 -13.99 -6.07 -12.93
C ASP A 59 -15.06 -6.24 -11.87
N SER A 60 -15.30 -7.45 -11.33
CA SER A 60 -16.26 -7.67 -10.24
C SER A 60 -15.79 -7.08 -8.92
N THR A 61 -14.48 -7.09 -8.67
CA THR A 61 -13.89 -6.36 -7.53
C THR A 61 -13.94 -4.85 -7.71
N GLN A 62 -13.92 -4.33 -8.95
CA GLN A 62 -14.14 -2.90 -9.24
C GLN A 62 -15.63 -2.49 -9.29
N ASN A 63 -16.52 -3.34 -9.78
CA ASN A 63 -17.95 -3.02 -10.01
C ASN A 63 -18.84 -3.19 -8.77
N SER A 64 -18.35 -3.78 -7.67
CA SER A 64 -18.91 -3.51 -6.34
C SER A 64 -18.74 -2.04 -5.90
N GLY A 65 -18.01 -1.21 -6.68
CA GLY A 65 -17.84 0.23 -6.47
C GLY A 65 -18.57 1.15 -7.45
N ASN A 66 -19.28 0.63 -8.47
CA ASN A 66 -19.83 1.47 -9.55
C ASN A 66 -21.34 1.36 -9.71
N ASN A 67 -22.07 2.21 -8.99
CA ASN A 67 -23.32 2.81 -9.45
C ASN A 67 -23.26 4.34 -9.25
N SER A 68 -23.53 5.04 -10.34
CA SER A 68 -23.62 6.47 -10.57
C SER A 68 -23.96 7.39 -9.39
N SER A 69 -23.17 8.46 -9.28
CA SER A 69 -23.61 9.85 -9.04
C SER A 69 -24.48 10.15 -7.82
N LEU A 70 -24.06 9.72 -6.64
CA LEU A 70 -24.37 10.38 -5.36
C LEU A 70 -23.21 10.06 -4.43
N ILE A 71 -22.31 11.02 -4.16
CA ILE A 71 -21.38 11.06 -3.02
C ILE A 71 -20.91 9.65 -2.53
N ASN A 72 -19.81 9.12 -3.08
CA ASN A 72 -19.25 7.84 -2.61
C ASN A 72 -18.60 8.01 -1.21
N ASP A 73 -19.43 7.89 -0.17
CA ASP A 73 -19.04 7.70 1.24
C ASP A 73 -18.49 6.28 1.54
N ASN A 74 -18.28 5.44 0.51
CA ASN A 74 -18.01 4.00 0.67
C ASN A 74 -16.61 3.54 0.26
N GLU A 75 -15.71 4.43 -0.16
CA GLU A 75 -14.29 4.07 -0.32
C GLU A 75 -13.58 4.15 1.03
N PHE A 76 -13.00 3.05 1.47
CA PHE A 76 -12.27 2.98 2.73
C PHE A 76 -10.80 2.59 2.51
N LEU A 77 -9.89 3.34 3.13
CA LEU A 77 -8.51 2.91 3.35
C LEU A 77 -8.49 1.94 4.53
N SER A 78 -8.06 0.70 4.29
CA SER A 78 -7.86 -0.31 5.33
C SER A 78 -6.49 -0.12 6.00
N VAL A 79 -6.50 0.09 7.32
CA VAL A 79 -5.32 0.29 8.15
C VAL A 79 -5.31 -0.73 9.27
N LYS A 80 -4.23 -1.50 9.38
CA LYS A 80 -4.04 -2.43 10.49
C LYS A 80 -3.56 -1.67 11.73
N VAL A 81 -4.37 -1.63 12.79
CA VAL A 81 -4.04 -0.92 14.04
C VAL A 81 -4.02 -1.84 15.25
N PRO A 82 -3.11 -1.63 16.21
CA PRO A 82 -3.05 -2.44 17.42
C PRO A 82 -4.17 -2.06 18.41
N VAL A 83 -4.70 -3.06 19.11
CA VAL A 83 -5.59 -2.86 20.26
C VAL A 83 -4.74 -2.68 21.52
N ASN A 84 -4.80 -1.49 22.10
CA ASN A 84 -4.06 -1.12 23.31
C ASN A 84 -4.90 -0.15 24.18
N LYS A 85 -4.39 0.27 25.35
CA LYS A 85 -5.12 1.22 26.21
C LYS A 85 -5.57 2.49 25.49
N SER A 86 -4.73 3.03 24.60
CA SER A 86 -5.08 4.21 23.79
C SER A 86 -6.30 3.99 22.91
N SER A 87 -6.52 2.76 22.41
CA SER A 87 -7.68 2.43 21.57
C SER A 87 -9.03 2.55 22.28
N PHE A 88 -9.11 2.54 23.62
CA PHE A 88 -10.39 2.67 24.35
C PHE A 88 -10.39 3.76 25.44
N GLU A 89 -9.23 4.15 25.97
CA GLU A 89 -9.09 5.26 26.93
C GLU A 89 -8.96 6.61 26.20
N ASN A 90 -8.07 6.68 25.20
CA ASN A 90 -7.83 7.90 24.40
C ASN A 90 -8.60 7.92 23.08
N THR A 91 -9.30 6.82 22.78
CA THR A 91 -10.12 6.60 21.57
C THR A 91 -9.39 6.90 20.27
N GLY A 92 -8.11 6.56 20.16
CA GLY A 92 -7.33 6.93 18.99
C GLY A 92 -5.98 6.26 18.83
N TRP A 93 -5.41 6.45 17.64
CA TRP A 93 -4.13 5.90 17.19
C TRP A 93 -3.28 6.96 16.51
N THR A 94 -1.95 6.79 16.62
CA THR A 94 -1.02 7.36 15.64
C THR A 94 -0.81 6.34 14.53
N LEU A 95 -1.20 6.70 13.31
CA LEU A 95 -1.17 5.78 12.16
C LEU A 95 0.23 5.71 11.56
N SER A 96 0.57 4.54 11.02
CA SER A 96 1.85 4.35 10.32
C SER A 96 1.78 4.94 8.92
N ASN A 97 2.81 5.70 8.55
CA ASN A 97 2.90 6.38 7.26
C ASN A 97 2.83 5.44 6.06
N LYS A 98 3.21 4.16 6.22
CA LYS A 98 3.16 3.18 5.13
C LYS A 98 1.76 2.99 4.54
N TYR A 99 0.71 3.20 5.34
CA TYR A 99 -0.68 3.10 4.87
C TYR A 99 -1.14 4.37 4.15
N LEU A 100 -0.37 5.44 4.24
CA LEU A 100 -0.77 6.77 3.80
C LEU A 100 -0.11 7.17 2.48
N TYR A 101 0.88 6.41 2.00
CA TYR A 101 1.68 6.78 0.82
C TYR A 101 0.91 6.79 -0.49
N ASP A 102 -0.27 6.16 -0.55
CA ASP A 102 -1.11 6.22 -1.76
C ASP A 102 -2.18 7.31 -1.65
N VAL A 103 -2.40 7.88 -0.47
CA VAL A 103 -3.44 8.89 -0.21
C VAL A 103 -2.87 10.27 0.12
N LEU A 104 -1.61 10.36 0.53
CA LEU A 104 -0.97 11.64 0.87
C LEU A 104 0.52 11.64 0.47
N PRO A 105 1.07 12.77 0.01
CA PRO A 105 2.48 12.91 -0.38
C PRO A 105 3.45 12.98 0.82
N ILE A 106 3.38 11.98 1.70
CA ILE A 106 4.14 11.92 2.94
C ILE A 106 5.59 11.48 2.69
N LYS A 107 5.81 10.63 1.69
CA LYS A 107 7.15 10.12 1.35
C LYS A 107 8.01 11.20 0.71
N GLU A 108 7.37 12.07 -0.06
CA GLU A 108 7.93 13.15 -0.87
C GLU A 108 8.51 14.27 0.00
N SER A 109 8.05 14.41 1.25
CA SER A 109 8.59 15.34 2.25
C SER A 109 9.52 14.68 3.28
N GLN A 110 9.65 13.34 3.26
CA GLN A 110 10.45 12.56 4.21
C GLN A 110 11.86 12.27 3.71
N CYS A 111 12.58 13.33 3.36
CA CYS A 111 13.96 13.25 2.90
C CYS A 111 14.90 14.05 3.81
N ASP A 112 16.19 13.68 3.77
CA ASP A 112 17.24 14.47 4.37
C ASP A 112 17.33 15.84 3.64
N CYS A 113 17.40 16.91 4.41
CA CYS A 113 17.49 18.28 3.93
C CYS A 113 18.54 19.07 4.71
N ASP A 114 19.02 20.14 4.09
CA ASP A 114 19.84 21.14 4.76
C ASP A 114 18.94 22.11 5.53
N MET A 115 19.39 22.48 6.74
CA MET A 115 18.68 23.39 7.63
C MET A 115 19.65 24.38 8.26
N TRP A 116 19.16 25.56 8.59
CA TRP A 116 19.85 26.54 9.42
C TRP A 116 18.96 26.97 10.58
N VAL A 117 19.56 27.13 11.76
CA VAL A 117 18.89 27.73 12.93
C VAL A 117 19.69 28.96 13.34
N ASP A 118 19.12 30.15 13.15
CA ASP A 118 19.81 31.44 13.37
C ASP A 118 21.25 31.46 12.79
N ASN A 119 21.41 30.89 11.58
CA ASN A 119 22.66 30.69 10.80
C ASN A 119 23.53 29.46 11.16
N ILE A 120 23.18 28.67 12.18
CA ILE A 120 23.90 27.42 12.50
C ILE A 120 23.45 26.31 11.53
N PRO A 121 24.32 25.78 10.67
CA PRO A 121 23.95 24.75 9.71
C PRO A 121 23.74 23.39 10.39
N ALA A 122 22.75 22.64 9.92
CA ALA A 122 22.47 21.27 10.35
C ALA A 122 21.84 20.45 9.23
N LYS A 123 21.92 19.12 9.36
CA LYS A 123 21.16 18.18 8.54
C LYS A 123 19.88 17.82 9.26
N ALA A 124 18.75 17.86 8.57
CA ALA A 124 17.43 17.65 9.13
C ALA A 124 16.57 16.76 8.23
N TYR A 125 15.42 16.34 8.73
CA TYR A 125 14.36 15.73 7.94
C TYR A 125 13.00 16.04 8.58
N VAL A 126 11.98 16.16 7.74
CA VAL A 126 10.60 16.36 8.19
C VAL A 126 9.90 15.02 8.21
N ARG A 127 9.17 14.72 9.29
CA ARG A 127 8.31 13.55 9.38
C ARG A 127 6.90 14.02 9.69
N VAL A 128 5.96 13.63 8.84
CA VAL A 128 4.54 13.86 9.07
C VAL A 128 3.99 12.65 9.81
N GLN A 129 3.41 12.88 10.98
CA GLN A 129 2.65 11.87 11.72
C GLN A 129 1.16 12.13 11.52
N MET A 130 0.36 11.08 11.43
CA MET A 130 -1.09 11.18 11.40
C MET A 130 -1.68 10.63 12.69
N GLN A 131 -2.57 11.39 13.32
CA GLN A 131 -3.37 10.93 14.44
C GLN A 131 -4.84 10.83 14.03
N LEU A 132 -5.47 9.73 14.43
CA LEU A 132 -6.91 9.52 14.30
C LEU A 132 -7.52 9.32 15.69
N GLU A 133 -8.58 10.06 15.97
CA GLU A 133 -9.36 9.96 17.22
C GLU A 133 -10.83 9.75 16.87
N TYR A 134 -11.41 8.62 17.27
CA TYR A 134 -12.83 8.33 17.08
C TYR A 134 -13.68 8.90 18.22
N ASP A 135 -14.98 9.00 17.98
CA ASP A 135 -15.95 9.56 18.92
C ASP A 135 -15.88 8.91 20.31
N LYS A 136 -15.59 9.73 21.31
CA LYS A 136 -15.50 9.32 22.72
C LYS A 136 -16.81 8.77 23.26
N ASN A 137 -17.94 9.10 22.65
CA ASN A 137 -19.24 8.61 23.07
C ASN A 137 -19.62 7.25 22.45
N ASN A 138 -18.78 6.70 21.56
CA ASN A 138 -19.02 5.39 20.95
C ASN A 138 -18.65 4.24 21.92
N GLU A 139 -19.55 3.99 22.87
CA GLU A 139 -19.39 2.95 23.89
C GLU A 139 -19.36 1.54 23.28
N LYS A 140 -19.99 1.32 22.11
CA LYS A 140 -19.92 0.03 21.41
C LYS A 140 -18.47 -0.27 20.98
N LEU A 141 -17.82 0.69 20.34
CA LEU A 141 -16.46 0.53 19.84
C LEU A 141 -15.43 0.47 20.98
N LYS A 142 -15.61 1.28 22.04
CA LYS A 142 -14.81 1.19 23.26
C LYS A 142 -14.89 -0.18 23.93
N ASN A 143 -16.10 -0.69 24.11
CA ASN A 143 -16.31 -2.00 24.74
C ASN A 143 -15.76 -3.13 23.87
N TYR A 144 -15.89 -3.03 22.55
CA TYR A 144 -15.25 -3.94 21.61
C TYR A 144 -13.73 -4.00 21.83
N PHE A 145 -13.03 -2.87 21.85
CA PHE A 145 -11.58 -2.84 22.10
C PHE A 145 -11.19 -3.29 23.50
N LYS A 146 -11.97 -2.91 24.52
CA LYS A 146 -11.73 -3.33 25.91
C LYS A 146 -11.85 -4.84 26.07
N ASN A 147 -12.85 -5.46 25.43
CA ASN A 147 -13.06 -6.91 25.42
C ASN A 147 -11.98 -7.64 24.63
N LEU A 148 -11.46 -7.05 23.55
CA LEU A 148 -10.32 -7.61 22.82
C LEU A 148 -9.02 -7.53 23.61
N PHE A 149 -8.80 -6.41 24.32
CA PHE A 149 -7.61 -6.18 25.13
C PHE A 149 -7.55 -7.11 26.35
N SER A 150 -8.68 -7.36 27.01
CA SER A 150 -8.76 -8.24 28.20
C SER A 150 -8.41 -9.70 27.92
N GLN A 151 -8.41 -10.11 26.65
CA GLN A 151 -8.04 -11.48 26.24
C GLN A 151 -6.52 -11.72 26.23
N GLY A 152 -5.70 -10.71 26.57
CA GLY A 152 -4.27 -10.89 26.88
C GLY A 152 -3.35 -11.17 25.68
N ILE A 153 -3.87 -11.17 24.46
CA ILE A 153 -3.11 -11.36 23.22
C ILE A 153 -2.98 -9.99 22.53
N SER A 154 -1.80 -9.66 22.00
CA SER A 154 -1.65 -8.47 21.14
C SER A 154 -2.49 -8.67 19.88
N LYS A 155 -3.58 -7.91 19.76
CA LYS A 155 -4.50 -8.00 18.64
C LYS A 155 -4.33 -6.83 17.70
N ILE A 156 -4.36 -7.14 16.41
CA ILE A 156 -4.39 -6.18 15.32
C ILE A 156 -5.80 -6.23 14.74
N VAL A 157 -6.42 -5.07 14.55
CA VAL A 157 -7.74 -4.95 13.93
C VAL A 157 -7.66 -4.22 12.60
N ASP A 158 -8.64 -4.48 11.74
CA ASP A 158 -8.83 -3.73 10.52
C ASP A 158 -9.63 -2.45 10.79
N LEU A 159 -8.97 -1.30 10.68
CA LEU A 159 -9.60 0.02 10.75
C LEU A 159 -9.80 0.55 9.33
N LYS A 160 -11.06 0.61 8.90
CA LYS A 160 -11.46 1.19 7.62
C LYS A 160 -11.71 2.68 7.81
N ILE A 161 -11.02 3.53 7.08
CA ILE A 161 -11.12 5.00 7.15
C ILE A 161 -11.64 5.53 5.82
N ASN A 162 -12.72 6.31 5.82
CA ASN A 162 -13.28 6.87 4.59
C ASN A 162 -12.25 7.73 3.82
N VAL A 163 -12.10 7.46 2.52
CA VAL A 163 -11.09 8.10 1.65
C VAL A 163 -11.37 9.58 1.42
N GLY A 164 -12.63 10.01 1.49
CA GLY A 164 -13.04 11.41 1.38
C GLY A 164 -12.31 12.34 2.35
N ALA A 165 -11.98 11.86 3.54
CA ALA A 165 -11.21 12.63 4.52
C ALA A 165 -9.80 12.97 4.03
N PHE A 166 -9.15 12.06 3.29
CA PHE A 166 -7.81 12.34 2.73
C PHE A 166 -7.88 13.32 1.55
N LYS A 167 -8.96 13.28 0.75
CA LYS A 167 -9.24 14.30 -0.28
C LYS A 167 -9.35 15.69 0.34
N GLU A 168 -10.00 15.78 1.49
CA GLU A 168 -10.13 17.05 2.22
C GLU A 168 -8.79 17.51 2.82
N ILE A 169 -7.96 16.58 3.32
CA ILE A 169 -6.63 16.88 3.88
C ILE A 169 -5.65 17.33 2.80
N TYR A 170 -5.67 16.69 1.63
CA TYR A 170 -4.76 16.99 0.52
C TYR A 170 -5.06 18.38 -0.05
N ASP A 171 -4.01 19.19 -0.24
CA ASP A 171 -4.10 20.51 -0.85
C ASP A 171 -3.09 20.60 -2.00
N CYS A 172 -3.58 20.71 -3.23
CA CYS A 172 -2.77 20.78 -4.45
C CYS A 172 -1.93 22.06 -4.56
N LYS A 173 -2.08 23.02 -3.64
CA LYS A 173 -1.25 24.24 -3.61
C LYS A 173 0.12 23.91 -3.00
N SER A 174 1.03 23.34 -3.79
CA SER A 174 2.45 23.31 -3.43
C SER A 174 3.07 24.70 -3.66
N ASN A 175 3.78 25.22 -2.66
CA ASN A 175 4.60 26.42 -2.82
C ASN A 175 6.00 26.00 -3.28
N ASN A 176 6.39 26.41 -4.48
CA ASN A 176 7.73 26.17 -5.06
C ASN A 176 8.78 27.13 -4.49
N GLU A 177 8.76 27.34 -3.17
CA GLU A 177 9.80 28.11 -2.50
C GLU A 177 10.99 27.21 -2.19
N ASN A 178 12.21 27.69 -2.48
CA ASN A 178 13.46 26.97 -2.21
C ASN A 178 13.74 26.77 -0.70
N PHE A 179 13.00 27.48 0.16
CA PHE A 179 13.15 27.40 1.60
C PHE A 179 11.81 27.48 2.33
N ILE A 180 11.67 26.68 3.38
CA ILE A 180 10.65 26.87 4.42
C ILE A 180 11.29 27.70 5.52
N ILE A 181 10.72 28.86 5.84
CA ILE A 181 11.20 29.74 6.93
C ILE A 181 10.15 29.82 8.01
N LEU A 182 10.51 29.44 9.24
CA LEU A 182 9.59 29.34 10.37
C LEU A 182 10.26 29.79 11.67
N GLU A 183 9.52 30.49 12.53
CA GLU A 183 9.94 30.71 13.91
C GLU A 183 9.57 29.51 14.79
N GLN A 184 10.53 28.98 15.54
CA GLN A 184 10.29 27.93 16.54
C GLN A 184 10.77 28.36 17.92
N ASN A 185 10.10 27.88 18.96
CA ASN A 185 10.60 28.05 20.32
C ASN A 185 11.74 27.07 20.56
N SER A 186 12.88 27.56 21.04
CA SER A 186 13.91 26.70 21.60
C SER A 186 13.42 26.12 22.94
N ASN A 187 13.41 24.80 23.04
CA ASN A 187 12.85 24.08 24.19
C ASN A 187 13.59 22.75 24.42
N LYS A 188 13.32 22.09 25.56
CA LYS A 188 13.96 20.84 25.95
C LYS A 188 13.86 19.73 24.90
N THR A 189 12.73 19.60 24.23
CA THR A 189 12.54 18.60 23.17
C THR A 189 13.44 18.90 21.97
N ALA A 190 13.63 20.18 21.64
CA ALA A 190 14.55 20.60 20.58
C ALA A 190 16.00 20.22 20.88
N PHE A 191 16.56 20.58 22.04
CA PHE A 191 17.98 20.34 22.30
C PHE A 191 18.30 18.95 22.88
N ASN A 192 17.38 18.30 23.62
CA ASN A 192 17.63 16.95 24.16
C ASN A 192 17.23 15.85 23.16
N GLU A 193 16.07 16.00 22.51
CA GLU A 193 15.50 14.96 21.63
C GLU A 193 15.73 15.27 20.15
N ARG A 194 16.29 16.44 19.82
CA ARG A 194 16.61 16.88 18.45
C ARG A 194 15.38 16.95 17.54
N GLN A 195 14.26 17.39 18.09
CA GLN A 195 13.00 17.50 17.35
C GLN A 195 12.17 18.72 17.73
N TRP A 196 11.41 19.25 16.78
CA TRP A 196 10.35 20.21 16.98
C TRP A 196 9.01 19.69 16.51
N PHE A 197 7.96 19.97 17.27
CA PHE A 197 6.62 20.07 16.71
C PHE A 197 6.53 21.38 15.94
N MET A 198 6.30 21.29 14.65
CA MET A 198 6.27 22.48 13.81
C MET A 198 4.99 23.27 14.10
N ASN A 199 5.13 24.59 14.18
CA ASN A 199 4.01 25.51 14.20
C ASN A 199 3.10 25.32 12.96
N ASN A 200 1.87 25.85 13.01
CA ASN A 200 0.90 25.67 11.92
C ASN A 200 1.32 26.33 10.58
N ASN A 201 2.30 27.23 10.57
CA ASN A 201 2.74 27.88 9.33
C ASN A 201 3.48 26.90 8.41
N ILE A 202 3.95 25.75 8.91
CA ILE A 202 4.54 24.68 8.07
C ILE A 202 3.56 24.21 6.98
N PHE A 203 2.25 24.27 7.24
CA PHE A 203 1.22 23.87 6.28
C PHE A 203 1.07 24.83 5.10
N ASN A 204 1.67 26.02 5.16
CA ASN A 204 1.76 26.90 3.99
C ASN A 204 2.77 26.39 2.95
N TYR A 205 3.62 25.43 3.31
CA TYR A 205 4.69 24.90 2.47
C TYR A 205 4.52 23.42 2.13
N LEU A 206 3.62 22.73 2.83
CA LEU A 206 3.31 21.32 2.58
C LEU A 206 1.92 21.22 1.94
N PRO A 207 1.68 20.24 1.04
CA PRO A 207 0.41 20.04 0.35
C PRO A 207 -0.66 19.41 1.24
N PHE A 208 -0.82 19.94 2.46
CA PHE A 208 -1.68 19.43 3.51
C PHE A 208 -2.46 20.57 4.16
N LYS A 209 -3.74 20.38 4.45
CA LYS A 209 -4.49 21.28 5.32
C LYS A 209 -4.09 21.10 6.79
N SER A 210 -4.03 22.22 7.50
CA SER A 210 -3.84 22.23 8.95
C SER A 210 -5.14 21.88 9.69
N GLY A 211 -5.02 21.38 10.92
CA GLY A 211 -6.15 21.15 11.81
C GLY A 211 -6.72 19.73 11.78
N TYR A 212 -7.97 19.61 12.23
CA TYR A 212 -8.70 18.34 12.25
C TYR A 212 -9.65 18.25 11.06
N VAL A 213 -9.65 17.10 10.38
CA VAL A 213 -10.59 16.76 9.32
C VAL A 213 -11.49 15.62 9.82
N GLY A 214 -12.80 15.78 9.68
CA GLY A 214 -13.77 14.76 10.06
C GLY A 214 -13.71 13.57 9.11
N CYS A 215 -13.96 12.36 9.61
CA CYS A 215 -14.05 11.16 8.79
C CYS A 215 -14.98 10.13 9.42
N ASN A 216 -15.47 9.21 8.59
CA ASN A 216 -16.17 8.02 9.04
C ASN A 216 -15.22 6.84 9.09
N ILE A 217 -15.33 6.02 10.14
CA ILE A 217 -14.55 4.79 10.30
C ILE A 217 -15.44 3.57 10.55
N VAL A 218 -14.92 2.39 10.20
CA VAL A 218 -15.57 1.10 10.44
C VAL A 218 -14.54 0.09 10.97
N VAL A 219 -14.92 -0.68 11.99
CA VAL A 219 -14.12 -1.79 12.56
C VAL A 219 -15.06 -2.97 12.83
N GLU A 220 -14.86 -4.13 12.19
CA GLU A 220 -15.74 -5.32 12.31
C GLU A 220 -17.25 -4.96 12.30
N ASP A 221 -17.67 -4.15 11.33
CA ASP A 221 -19.03 -3.60 11.14
C ASP A 221 -19.53 -2.56 12.17
N ILE A 222 -18.72 -2.22 13.18
CA ILE A 222 -19.00 -1.12 14.10
C ILE A 222 -18.59 0.21 13.45
N LYS A 223 -19.57 1.06 13.15
CA LYS A 223 -19.34 2.40 12.59
C LYS A 223 -19.07 3.43 13.68
N SER A 224 -18.23 4.42 13.39
CA SER A 224 -18.02 5.60 14.23
C SER A 224 -17.66 6.82 13.37
N THR A 225 -17.96 8.02 13.87
CA THR A 225 -17.28 9.22 13.40
C THR A 225 -15.91 9.31 14.06
N ALA A 226 -14.97 9.95 13.37
CA ALA A 226 -13.62 10.22 13.85
C ALA A 226 -13.08 11.52 13.27
N LYS A 227 -11.94 11.97 13.78
CA LYS A 227 -11.20 13.12 13.26
C LYS A 227 -9.74 12.75 13.04
N ILE A 228 -9.17 13.25 11.96
CA ILE A 228 -7.79 13.03 11.55
C ILE A 228 -7.04 14.35 11.66
N ARG A 229 -5.79 14.29 12.13
CA ARG A 229 -4.88 15.44 12.12
C ARG A 229 -3.50 15.02 11.68
N LEU A 230 -2.90 15.83 10.81
CA LEU A 230 -1.48 15.74 10.46
C LEU A 230 -0.64 16.56 11.43
N MET A 231 0.52 16.02 11.78
CA MET A 231 1.47 16.61 12.72
C MET A 231 2.88 16.51 12.15
N PRO A 232 3.31 17.49 11.33
CA PRO A 232 4.68 17.62 10.88
C PRO A 232 5.62 17.84 12.07
N ARG A 233 6.69 17.05 12.12
CA ARG A 233 7.79 17.21 13.06
C ARG A 233 9.08 17.35 12.29
N LEU A 234 9.91 18.30 12.72
CA LEU A 234 11.26 18.47 12.20
C LEU A 234 12.23 17.77 13.13
N TYR A 235 13.10 16.95 12.57
CA TYR A 235 14.18 16.30 13.29
C TYR A 235 15.51 16.80 12.75
N PHE A 236 16.54 16.86 13.59
CA PHE A 236 17.89 17.14 13.13
C PHE A 236 18.91 16.10 13.62
N LYS A 237 19.93 15.89 12.78
CA LYS A 237 21.06 14.99 13.09
C LYS A 237 21.85 15.56 14.27
N LYS A 238 22.53 14.70 15.02
CA LYS A 238 23.29 15.13 16.20
C LYS A 238 24.27 16.24 15.81
N ASN A 239 24.11 17.41 16.43
CA ASN A 239 24.92 18.60 16.20
C ASN A 239 25.10 19.29 17.56
N LYS A 240 26.30 19.19 18.13
CA LYS A 240 26.57 19.68 19.49
C LYS A 240 26.46 21.21 19.57
N GLU A 241 26.99 21.91 18.57
CA GLU A 241 26.92 23.37 18.48
C GLU A 241 25.46 23.85 18.48
N LEU A 242 24.62 23.26 17.63
CA LEU A 242 23.20 23.59 17.59
C LEU A 242 22.49 23.24 18.90
N GLN A 243 22.76 22.07 19.49
CA GLN A 243 22.12 21.68 20.75
C GLN A 243 22.51 22.61 21.91
N ASP A 244 23.79 22.99 22.02
CA ASP A 244 24.27 23.93 23.03
C ASP A 244 23.66 25.33 22.81
N TYR A 245 23.63 25.81 21.57
CA TYR A 245 22.99 27.07 21.20
C TYR A 245 21.50 27.12 21.58
N LEU A 246 20.75 26.06 21.25
CA LEU A 246 19.34 25.95 21.59
C LEU A 246 19.14 25.95 23.10
N LYS A 247 20.00 25.25 23.84
CA LYS A 247 19.94 25.19 25.31
C LYS A 247 20.21 26.56 25.94
N GLU A 248 21.18 27.32 25.44
CA GLU A 248 21.47 28.69 25.89
C GLU A 248 20.34 29.67 25.59
N ASN A 249 19.54 29.37 24.56
CA ASN A 249 18.38 30.16 24.15
C ASN A 249 17.04 29.54 24.56
N GLU A 250 17.01 28.67 25.57
CA GLU A 250 15.77 28.05 26.07
C GLU A 250 14.69 29.11 26.36
N GLY A 251 13.49 28.92 25.80
CA GLY A 251 12.36 29.83 25.94
C GLY A 251 12.34 30.99 24.94
N LYS A 252 13.40 31.20 24.15
CA LYS A 252 13.42 32.19 23.07
C LYS A 252 12.93 31.59 21.75
N LYS A 253 12.52 32.45 20.82
CA LYS A 253 12.25 32.10 19.43
C LYS A 253 13.56 32.09 18.63
N VAL A 254 13.68 31.11 17.74
CA VAL A 254 14.78 30.96 16.78
C VAL A 254 14.19 30.85 15.38
N GLU A 255 14.87 31.41 14.39
CA GLU A 255 14.52 31.22 12.98
C GLU A 255 15.02 29.85 12.53
N VAL A 256 14.14 29.05 11.94
CA VAL A 256 14.46 27.75 11.34
C VAL A 256 14.20 27.86 9.85
N LYS A 257 15.27 27.70 9.07
CA LYS A 257 15.25 27.73 7.61
C LYS A 257 15.57 26.34 7.07
N ILE A 258 14.65 25.73 6.33
CA ILE A 258 14.78 24.37 5.77
C ILE A 258 14.86 24.47 4.25
N LYS A 259 15.86 23.84 3.63
CA LYS A 259 16.00 23.76 2.17
C LYS A 259 15.05 22.70 1.60
N THR A 260 14.31 23.04 0.56
CA THR A 260 13.25 22.19 -0.01
C THR A 260 13.61 21.54 -1.34
N ASP A 261 14.83 21.72 -1.86
CA ASP A 261 15.26 21.16 -3.15
C ASP A 261 15.00 19.64 -3.31
N ASN A 262 14.94 18.90 -2.19
CA ASN A 262 14.71 17.47 -2.17
C ASN A 262 13.22 17.08 -2.01
N PHE A 263 12.31 18.05 -1.90
CA PHE A 263 10.87 17.79 -1.79
C PHE A 263 10.32 17.70 -3.21
N ASN A 264 9.70 16.57 -3.55
CA ASN A 264 9.16 16.34 -4.88
C ASN A 264 7.71 15.88 -4.80
N PHE A 265 6.80 16.84 -4.64
CA PHE A 265 5.36 16.58 -4.55
C PHE A 265 4.72 16.30 -5.92
N ASP A 266 5.35 16.72 -7.02
CA ASP A 266 4.80 16.57 -8.38
C ASP A 266 4.71 15.11 -8.82
N ASN A 267 5.55 14.23 -8.25
CA ASN A 267 5.53 12.79 -8.52
C ASN A 267 4.43 12.03 -7.75
N PHE A 268 3.72 12.70 -6.85
CA PHE A 268 2.68 12.06 -6.05
C PHE A 268 1.32 12.14 -6.77
N HIS A 269 0.69 10.99 -6.95
CA HIS A 269 -0.65 10.88 -7.50
C HIS A 269 -1.55 10.13 -6.51
N PRO A 270 -2.49 10.82 -5.83
CA PRO A 270 -3.36 10.16 -4.86
C PRO A 270 -4.29 9.15 -5.55
N ILE A 271 -4.66 8.09 -4.83
CA ILE A 271 -5.49 7.00 -5.37
C ILE A 271 -6.78 7.44 -6.04
N TRP A 272 -7.35 8.59 -5.63
CA TRP A 272 -8.61 9.11 -6.15
C TRP A 272 -8.48 10.05 -7.34
N GLU A 273 -7.27 10.50 -7.68
CA GLU A 273 -7.01 11.24 -8.93
C GLU A 273 -6.87 10.30 -10.12
N LYS A 274 -7.03 8.98 -9.91
CA LYS A 274 -7.08 7.97 -10.98
C LYS A 274 -8.35 8.04 -11.86
N GLU A 275 -9.08 9.16 -11.81
CA GLU A 275 -10.18 9.50 -12.71
C GLU A 275 -10.11 10.98 -13.08
N LYS A 276 -9.31 11.30 -14.11
CA LYS A 276 -9.45 12.46 -15.03
C LYS A 276 -8.25 12.56 -15.96
N ASP A 277 -8.00 11.52 -16.76
CA ASP A 277 -7.35 11.76 -18.05
C ASP A 277 -7.77 10.70 -19.06
N ASP A 278 -8.75 11.06 -19.89
CA ASP A 278 -9.19 10.32 -21.09
C ASP A 278 -8.13 10.36 -22.21
N SER A 279 -6.85 10.62 -21.89
CA SER A 279 -5.84 10.82 -22.92
C SER A 279 -4.41 10.46 -22.52
N THR A 280 -4.18 9.31 -21.88
CA THR A 280 -3.03 8.44 -22.20
C THR A 280 -3.11 7.12 -21.43
N ASP A 281 -2.98 6.01 -22.17
CA ASP A 281 -3.22 4.62 -21.78
C ASP A 281 -2.17 4.09 -20.77
N TYR A 282 -2.11 4.62 -19.55
CA TYR A 282 -1.47 3.91 -18.42
C TYR A 282 -2.50 3.00 -17.76
N LYS A 283 -2.84 1.91 -18.45
CA LYS A 283 -3.52 0.77 -17.84
C LYS A 283 -2.77 0.39 -16.57
N LYS A 284 -3.47 0.40 -15.43
CA LYS A 284 -3.08 -0.41 -14.28
C LYS A 284 -2.70 -1.77 -14.84
N ASP A 285 -1.46 -2.19 -14.61
CA ASP A 285 -1.01 -3.49 -15.07
C ASP A 285 -2.03 -4.50 -14.53
N PRO A 286 -2.65 -5.32 -15.40
CA PRO A 286 -3.73 -6.17 -14.96
C PRO A 286 -3.26 -7.01 -13.76
N ASN A 287 -4.17 -7.35 -12.84
CA ASN A 287 -3.90 -8.33 -11.78
C ASN A 287 -3.66 -9.75 -12.35
N TYR A 288 -3.34 -9.84 -13.65
CA TYR A 288 -2.86 -11.03 -14.31
C TYR A 288 -1.67 -10.70 -15.20
N LYS A 289 -0.79 -11.67 -15.42
CA LYS A 289 0.20 -11.61 -16.48
C LYS A 289 0.13 -12.87 -17.31
N ILE A 290 0.14 -12.69 -18.62
CA ILE A 290 0.31 -13.77 -19.58
C ILE A 290 1.80 -13.83 -19.92
N VAL A 291 2.42 -14.98 -19.69
CA VAL A 291 3.85 -15.20 -19.94
C VAL A 291 3.99 -16.38 -20.90
N PRO A 292 4.40 -16.16 -22.15
CA PRO A 292 4.63 -17.25 -23.10
C PRO A 292 5.88 -18.04 -22.69
N VAL A 293 5.72 -19.35 -22.55
CA VAL A 293 6.82 -20.25 -22.22
C VAL A 293 7.72 -20.43 -23.44
N GLY A 294 9.01 -20.16 -23.29
CA GLY A 294 9.99 -20.36 -24.35
C GLY A 294 10.28 -21.86 -24.55
N ALA A 295 10.65 -22.25 -25.77
CA ALA A 295 11.05 -23.63 -26.08
C ALA A 295 12.37 -24.06 -25.42
N ASN A 296 13.12 -23.12 -24.86
CA ASN A 296 14.42 -23.31 -24.22
C ASN A 296 14.38 -23.12 -22.70
N TRP A 297 13.20 -23.11 -22.08
CA TRP A 297 13.08 -22.94 -20.63
C TRP A 297 13.51 -24.24 -19.92
N THR A 298 14.74 -24.24 -19.42
CA THR A 298 15.34 -25.42 -18.78
C THR A 298 15.47 -25.31 -17.26
N GLU A 299 15.03 -24.21 -16.67
CA GLU A 299 15.31 -23.86 -15.27
C GLU A 299 14.37 -22.77 -14.74
N ASN A 300 14.30 -22.64 -13.42
CA ASN A 300 13.35 -21.78 -12.70
C ASN A 300 13.58 -20.28 -12.92
N ARG A 301 14.79 -19.84 -13.32
CA ARG A 301 15.15 -18.42 -13.48
C ARG A 301 14.30 -17.69 -14.51
N HIS A 302 13.70 -18.42 -15.46
CA HIS A 302 12.78 -17.84 -16.44
C HIS A 302 11.45 -17.41 -15.81
N VAL A 303 11.05 -18.03 -14.69
CA VAL A 303 9.85 -17.70 -13.94
C VAL A 303 10.18 -16.84 -12.73
N LEU A 304 11.23 -17.16 -11.97
CA LEU A 304 11.53 -16.46 -10.71
C LEU A 304 12.48 -15.28 -10.87
N GLY A 305 13.25 -15.24 -11.96
CA GLY A 305 14.38 -14.32 -12.08
C GLY A 305 15.64 -14.89 -11.43
N PHE A 306 16.68 -14.08 -11.38
CA PHE A 306 17.95 -14.45 -10.76
C PHE A 306 18.70 -13.21 -10.28
N TYR A 307 19.52 -13.39 -9.24
CA TYR A 307 20.43 -12.34 -8.79
C TYR A 307 21.67 -12.31 -9.68
N ASN A 308 21.98 -11.14 -10.25
CA ASN A 308 23.19 -10.93 -11.02
C ASN A 308 24.28 -10.38 -10.11
N VAL A 309 25.26 -11.23 -9.80
CA VAL A 309 26.37 -10.89 -8.89
C VAL A 309 27.27 -9.79 -9.46
N ILE A 310 27.32 -9.60 -10.78
CA ILE A 310 28.18 -8.59 -11.42
C ILE A 310 27.55 -7.19 -11.29
N THR A 311 26.23 -7.09 -11.45
CA THR A 311 25.51 -5.82 -11.35
C THR A 311 24.98 -5.56 -9.94
N GLU A 312 25.09 -6.55 -9.05
CA GLU A 312 24.51 -6.56 -7.70
C GLU A 312 22.97 -6.35 -7.70
N GLU A 313 22.30 -6.69 -8.80
CA GLU A 313 20.86 -6.47 -9.00
C GLU A 313 20.09 -7.77 -9.25
N TYR A 314 18.87 -7.85 -8.72
CA TYR A 314 17.96 -8.94 -9.03
C TYR A 314 17.27 -8.70 -10.38
N ASN A 315 17.47 -9.60 -11.33
CA ASN A 315 16.83 -9.56 -12.63
C ASN A 315 15.42 -10.16 -12.50
N GLU A 316 14.43 -9.28 -12.33
CA GLU A 316 13.02 -9.67 -12.21
C GLU A 316 12.43 -10.15 -13.55
N THR A 317 11.49 -11.08 -13.47
CA THR A 317 10.67 -11.54 -14.61
C THR A 317 9.25 -10.99 -14.47
N PRO A 318 8.43 -11.00 -15.55
CA PRO A 318 7.01 -10.65 -15.45
C PRO A 318 6.22 -11.52 -14.45
N SER A 319 6.61 -12.78 -14.29
CA SER A 319 6.01 -13.69 -13.31
C SER A 319 6.39 -13.30 -11.88
N TYR A 320 7.67 -13.01 -11.63
CA TYR A 320 8.17 -12.58 -10.33
C TYR A 320 7.56 -11.25 -9.89
N SER A 321 7.48 -10.27 -10.80
CA SER A 321 6.91 -8.96 -10.50
C SER A 321 5.42 -9.06 -10.14
N LEU A 322 4.66 -9.93 -10.80
CA LEU A 322 3.26 -10.22 -10.44
C LEU A 322 3.14 -10.82 -9.04
N ILE A 323 3.98 -11.80 -8.70
CA ILE A 323 3.98 -12.43 -7.37
C ILE A 323 4.41 -11.44 -6.27
N LYS A 324 5.38 -10.58 -6.58
CA LYS A 324 5.81 -9.50 -5.68
C LYS A 324 4.68 -8.49 -5.44
N ALA A 325 3.92 -8.14 -6.49
CA ALA A 325 2.75 -7.29 -6.37
C ALA A 325 1.67 -7.94 -5.48
N SER A 326 1.38 -9.23 -5.68
CA SER A 326 0.36 -9.95 -4.89
C SER A 326 0.70 -10.05 -3.40
N LYS A 327 1.99 -10.07 -3.04
CA LYS A 327 2.40 -10.03 -1.62
C LYS A 327 2.01 -8.71 -0.92
N ASN A 328 1.97 -7.60 -1.66
CA ASN A 328 1.59 -6.30 -1.13
C ASN A 328 0.07 -6.08 -1.14
N ASP A 329 -0.68 -6.93 -1.84
CA ASP A 329 -2.12 -6.85 -2.04
C ASP A 329 -2.78 -8.22 -1.78
N ILE A 330 -2.92 -8.55 -0.49
CA ILE A 330 -3.47 -9.83 -0.01
C ILE A 330 -4.99 -9.94 -0.29
N GLY A 331 -5.67 -8.81 -0.51
CA GLY A 331 -7.12 -8.74 -0.68
C GLY A 331 -7.61 -8.99 -2.10
N SER A 332 -6.72 -8.87 -3.10
CA SER A 332 -7.06 -9.06 -4.51
C SER A 332 -6.47 -10.36 -5.04
N PRO A 333 -7.21 -11.11 -5.88
CA PRO A 333 -6.67 -12.28 -6.56
C PRO A 333 -5.73 -11.86 -7.69
N TYR A 334 -4.63 -12.59 -7.86
CA TYR A 334 -3.66 -12.41 -8.92
C TYR A 334 -3.54 -13.68 -9.76
N PHE A 335 -3.47 -13.55 -11.09
CA PHE A 335 -3.46 -14.67 -12.02
C PHE A 335 -2.20 -14.70 -12.87
N LEU A 336 -1.31 -15.66 -12.62
CA LEU A 336 -0.20 -15.96 -13.54
C LEU A 336 -0.67 -16.95 -14.59
N ILE A 337 -0.68 -16.55 -15.86
CA ILE A 337 -1.08 -17.38 -16.99
C ILE A 337 0.18 -17.72 -17.79
N LEU A 338 0.67 -18.95 -17.66
CA LEU A 338 1.74 -19.46 -18.49
C LEU A 338 1.14 -19.98 -19.79
N ASP A 339 1.44 -19.30 -20.91
CA ASP A 339 0.94 -19.69 -22.23
C ASP A 339 1.94 -20.63 -22.92
N GLU A 340 1.43 -21.54 -23.75
CA GLU A 340 2.26 -22.55 -24.46
C GLU A 340 3.18 -23.36 -23.53
N MET A 341 2.70 -23.72 -22.32
CA MET A 341 3.47 -24.47 -21.31
C MET A 341 4.13 -25.75 -21.84
N ASN A 342 3.54 -26.36 -22.87
CA ASN A 342 4.05 -27.58 -23.49
C ASN A 342 5.29 -27.37 -24.39
N LEU A 343 5.72 -26.12 -24.64
CA LEU A 343 6.94 -25.85 -25.42
C LEU A 343 8.22 -26.26 -24.69
N SER A 344 8.18 -26.35 -23.36
CA SER A 344 9.28 -26.84 -22.53
C SER A 344 8.78 -27.89 -21.52
N HIS A 345 9.70 -28.68 -20.97
CA HIS A 345 9.37 -29.61 -19.89
C HIS A 345 9.00 -28.81 -18.62
N VAL A 346 7.72 -28.83 -18.26
CA VAL A 346 7.17 -28.07 -17.12
C VAL A 346 7.90 -28.35 -15.82
N GLU A 347 8.36 -29.59 -15.63
CA GLU A 347 9.09 -30.02 -14.44
C GLU A 347 10.48 -29.36 -14.31
N ARG A 348 11.02 -28.76 -15.37
CA ARG A 348 12.35 -28.11 -15.32
C ARG A 348 12.27 -26.67 -14.85
N TYR A 349 11.35 -25.89 -15.42
CA TYR A 349 11.24 -24.46 -15.12
C TYR A 349 10.21 -24.15 -14.02
N PHE A 350 9.33 -25.10 -13.69
CA PHE A 350 8.24 -24.90 -12.72
C PHE A 350 8.31 -25.85 -11.52
N ALA A 351 9.37 -26.65 -11.39
CA ALA A 351 9.54 -27.64 -10.32
C ALA A 351 9.36 -27.04 -8.91
N ASP A 352 9.95 -25.88 -8.64
CA ASP A 352 9.87 -25.29 -7.30
C ASP A 352 8.46 -24.88 -6.91
N PHE A 353 7.66 -24.40 -7.88
CA PHE A 353 6.24 -24.12 -7.66
C PHE A 353 5.46 -25.40 -7.38
N LEU A 354 5.68 -26.46 -8.16
CA LEU A 354 5.02 -27.75 -7.91
C LEU A 354 5.37 -28.30 -6.52
N SER A 355 6.64 -28.21 -6.14
CA SER A 355 7.13 -28.65 -4.84
C SER A 355 6.55 -27.82 -3.69
N ALA A 356 6.52 -26.49 -3.82
CA ALA A 356 5.95 -25.58 -2.82
C ALA A 356 4.43 -25.72 -2.69
N ILE A 357 3.72 -25.97 -3.79
CA ILE A 357 2.27 -26.26 -3.78
C ILE A 357 1.97 -27.54 -3.01
N GLU A 358 2.81 -28.57 -3.14
CA GLU A 358 2.61 -29.87 -2.51
C GLU A 358 3.05 -29.87 -1.04
N SER A 359 4.20 -29.27 -0.75
CA SER A 359 4.82 -29.27 0.58
C SER A 359 4.37 -28.13 1.50
N GLY A 360 3.80 -27.07 0.92
CA GLY A 360 3.49 -25.82 1.62
C GLY A 360 4.73 -25.02 2.05
N GLN A 361 5.93 -25.41 1.61
CA GLN A 361 7.19 -24.74 1.93
C GLN A 361 7.44 -23.55 1.00
N PRO A 362 8.20 -22.52 1.46
CA PRO A 362 8.59 -21.42 0.60
C PRO A 362 9.56 -21.87 -0.50
N ILE A 363 9.57 -21.15 -1.63
CA ILE A 363 10.55 -21.35 -2.70
C ILE A 363 11.82 -20.58 -2.37
N PRO A 364 13.00 -21.22 -2.37
CA PRO A 364 14.27 -20.51 -2.24
C PRO A 364 14.54 -19.67 -3.49
N LEU A 365 14.81 -18.37 -3.33
CA LEU A 365 15.13 -17.46 -4.45
C LEU A 365 16.64 -17.23 -4.57
N TYR A 366 17.33 -17.08 -3.45
CA TYR A 366 18.77 -16.87 -3.37
C TYR A 366 19.25 -17.09 -1.92
N SER A 367 20.44 -17.67 -1.76
CA SER A 367 21.12 -17.80 -0.47
C SER A 367 22.50 -17.14 -0.57
N ASN A 368 22.73 -16.07 0.18
CA ASN A 368 24.07 -15.56 0.45
C ASN A 368 24.50 -16.04 1.84
N ASP A 369 25.81 -16.04 2.12
CA ASP A 369 26.42 -16.57 3.35
C ASP A 369 25.81 -16.02 4.66
N ASP A 370 25.05 -14.91 4.62
CA ASP A 370 24.38 -14.29 5.78
C ASP A 370 22.84 -14.09 5.64
N GLU A 371 22.20 -14.33 4.48
CA GLU A 371 20.74 -14.11 4.30
C GLU A 371 20.10 -15.09 3.28
N ASN A 372 19.03 -15.77 3.70
CA ASN A 372 18.18 -16.60 2.83
C ASN A 372 16.97 -15.80 2.34
N TYR A 373 16.89 -15.56 1.03
CA TYR A 373 15.73 -14.95 0.38
C TYR A 373 14.74 -16.04 -0.02
N GLU A 374 13.59 -16.08 0.66
CA GLU A 374 12.55 -17.09 0.45
C GLU A 374 11.22 -16.47 -0.04
N LEU A 375 10.58 -17.15 -1.00
CA LEU A 375 9.26 -16.81 -1.53
C LEU A 375 8.19 -17.71 -0.92
N GLY A 376 7.52 -17.24 0.14
CA GLY A 376 6.29 -17.87 0.62
C GLY A 376 5.16 -17.72 -0.40
N LEU A 377 4.62 -18.83 -0.89
CA LEU A 377 3.57 -18.85 -1.92
C LEU A 377 2.15 -18.92 -1.35
N PHE A 378 1.97 -19.30 -0.09
CA PHE A 378 0.64 -19.54 0.49
C PHE A 378 0.58 -19.12 1.96
N GLN A 379 -0.14 -18.03 2.26
CA GLN A 379 -0.86 -17.94 3.53
C GLN A 379 -2.23 -18.57 3.28
N LYS A 380 -2.55 -19.65 3.99
CA LYS A 380 -3.90 -20.21 3.96
C LYS A 380 -4.88 -19.09 4.31
N LEU A 381 -5.70 -18.70 3.34
CA LEU A 381 -6.98 -18.05 3.60
C LEU A 381 -7.85 -19.10 4.31
N CYS A 382 -7.75 -19.16 5.63
CA CYS A 382 -8.72 -19.84 6.47
C CYS A 382 -9.89 -18.90 6.75
#